data_AF-A0A920BJ87-F1
#
_entry.id   AF-A0A920BJ87-F1
#
_cell.length_a   1.000
_cell.length_b   1.000
_cell.length_c   1.000
_cell.angle_alpha   90.00
_cell.angle_beta   90.00
_cell.angle_gamma   90.00
#
_symmetry.space_group_name_H-M   'P 1'
#
loop_
_entity.id
_entity.type
_entity.pdbx_description
1 polymer ?
#
loop_
_entity_poly.entity_id
_entity_poly.type
_entity_poly.pdbx_seq_one_letter_code
_entity_poly.pdbx_strand_id
1 'polypeptide(L)'
;MATGEFIEVGEAVGVIAAQSIGEPGTQLTMRTFHTGGIAGKDLAGGLPRVVELFEARTPKGAALLARTSGVIRIDDDGAGQGR
;
A
#
# COMPACT_ATOMS: atom_id res chain seq x y z
N MET A 1 -19.26 5.89 -8.83
CA MET A 1 -19.38 6.95 -9.85
C MET A 1 -20.85 7.33 -9.89
N ALA A 2 -21.19 8.60 -9.66
CA ALA A 2 -22.48 9.00 -9.08
C ALA A 2 -23.72 8.72 -9.95
N THR A 3 -23.57 8.61 -11.27
CA THR A 3 -24.70 8.44 -12.21
C THR A 3 -24.64 7.14 -13.02
N GLY A 4 -23.47 6.51 -13.11
CA GLY A 4 -23.25 5.35 -14.01
C GLY A 4 -23.20 5.71 -15.50
N GLU A 5 -23.32 7.00 -15.84
CA GLU A 5 -23.20 7.54 -17.19
C GLU A 5 -21.78 8.02 -17.48
N PHE A 6 -21.51 8.44 -18.73
CA PHE A 6 -20.24 9.06 -19.09
C PHE A 6 -20.05 10.39 -18.35
N ILE A 7 -18.79 10.72 -18.05
CA ILE A 7 -18.43 11.95 -17.33
C ILE A 7 -18.62 13.18 -18.22
N GLU A 8 -19.02 14.29 -17.61
CA GLU A 8 -19.22 15.56 -18.32
C GLU A 8 -17.90 16.35 -18.42
N VAL A 9 -17.76 17.09 -19.51
CA VAL A 9 -16.59 17.97 -19.69
C VAL A 9 -16.60 19.07 -18.64
N GLY A 10 -15.51 19.18 -17.89
CA GLY A 10 -15.36 20.16 -16.80
C GLY A 10 -15.67 19.62 -15.41
N GLU A 11 -16.01 18.33 -15.27
CA GLU A 11 -16.20 17.71 -13.96
C GLU A 11 -14.88 17.68 -13.15
N ALA A 12 -14.96 18.08 -11.87
CA ALA A 12 -13.81 18.18 -10.97
C ALA A 12 -13.38 16.82 -10.39
N VAL A 13 -13.06 15.86 -11.27
CA VAL A 13 -12.74 14.47 -10.91
C VAL A 13 -11.57 14.34 -9.93
N GLY A 14 -10.62 15.28 -9.95
CA GLY A 14 -9.49 15.32 -9.01
C GLY A 14 -9.94 15.57 -7.57
N VAL A 15 -10.88 16.48 -7.35
CA VAL A 15 -11.43 16.79 -6.01
C VAL A 15 -12.25 15.61 -5.50
N ILE A 16 -13.09 15.03 -6.38
CA ILE A 16 -13.91 13.86 -6.06
C ILE A 16 -13.02 12.68 -5.65
N ALA A 17 -11.94 12.42 -6.40
CA ALA A 17 -10.98 11.38 -6.07
C ALA A 17 -10.26 11.64 -4.73
N ALA A 18 -9.83 12.89 -4.48
CA ALA A 18 -9.15 13.26 -3.25
C ALA A 18 -10.04 13.04 -2.02
N GLN A 19 -11.31 13.45 -2.07
CA GLN A 19 -12.28 13.22 -0.99
C GLN A 19 -12.58 11.74 -0.80
N SER A 20 -12.82 11.02 -1.90
CA SER A 20 -13.12 9.59 -1.89
C SER A 20 -12.01 8.74 -1.25
N ILE A 21 -10.76 9.18 -1.37
CA ILE A 21 -9.59 8.52 -0.75
C ILE A 21 -9.37 9.03 0.68
N GLY A 22 -9.56 10.33 0.92
CA GLY A 22 -9.27 11.00 2.18
C GLY A 22 -10.28 10.73 3.29
N GLU A 23 -11.59 10.72 3.00
CA GLU A 23 -12.65 10.55 4.01
C GLU A 23 -12.57 9.21 4.75
N PRO A 24 -12.31 8.06 4.08
CA PRO A 24 -12.06 6.80 4.78
C PRO A 24 -10.73 6.77 5.55
N GLY A 25 -9.81 7.71 5.28
CA GLY A 25 -8.49 7.77 5.90
C GLY A 25 -8.54 7.87 7.42
N THR A 26 -9.53 8.58 7.97
CA THR A 26 -9.78 8.64 9.43
C THR A 26 -10.11 7.26 10.00
N GLN A 27 -10.86 6.43 9.25
CA GLN A 27 -11.21 5.08 9.67
C GLN A 27 -10.01 4.12 9.63
N LEU A 28 -9.08 4.34 8.69
CA LEU A 28 -7.83 3.58 8.60
C LEU A 28 -6.92 3.83 9.80
N THR A 29 -6.91 5.05 10.35
CA THR A 29 -6.19 5.37 11.60
C THR A 29 -6.81 4.63 12.79
N MET A 30 -8.14 4.54 12.85
CA MET A 30 -8.85 3.96 14.01
C MET A 30 -8.70 2.44 14.11
N ARG A 31 -8.55 1.72 12.99
CA ARG A 31 -8.34 0.25 12.97
C ARG A 31 -6.92 -0.19 13.33
N THR A 32 -5.92 0.68 13.19
CA THR A 32 -4.52 0.38 13.59
C THR A 32 -4.23 0.52 15.09
N PHE A 33 -5.04 1.27 15.85
CA PHE A 33 -4.78 1.50 17.29
C PHE A 33 -5.55 0.56 18.24
N HIS A 34 -6.68 -0.03 17.81
CA HIS A 34 -7.56 -0.79 18.70
C HIS A 34 -7.41 -2.32 18.61
N THR A 35 -6.68 -2.85 17.62
CA THR A 35 -6.24 -4.25 17.62
C THR A 35 -4.93 -4.35 18.40
N GLY A 36 -5.01 -4.20 19.72
CA GLY A 36 -3.86 -4.38 20.60
C GLY A 36 -3.20 -5.74 20.33
N GLY A 37 -1.93 -5.74 19.93
CA GLY A 37 -1.01 -6.85 20.24
C GLY A 37 -0.98 -8.06 19.32
N ILE A 38 -1.12 -7.93 18.00
CA ILE A 38 -0.68 -9.02 17.10
C ILE A 38 0.69 -8.65 16.54
N ALA A 39 1.73 -9.17 17.20
CA ALA A 39 3.10 -9.20 16.70
C ALA A 39 3.17 -10.13 15.47
N GLY A 40 2.63 -9.67 14.35
CA GLY A 40 2.73 -10.28 13.05
C GLY A 40 3.02 -9.16 12.06
N LYS A 41 3.93 -9.42 11.12
CA LYS A 41 4.33 -8.50 10.05
C LYS A 41 3.11 -8.17 9.19
N ASP A 42 2.27 -7.25 9.64
CA ASP A 42 1.05 -6.89 8.96
C ASP A 42 1.44 -6.11 7.69
N LEU A 43 1.21 -6.72 6.52
CA LEU A 43 1.41 -6.06 5.23
C LEU A 43 0.52 -4.80 5.12
N ALA A 44 -0.58 -4.74 5.87
CA ALA A 44 -1.54 -3.65 5.88
C ALA A 44 -1.16 -2.60 6.94
N GLY A 45 -0.18 -1.75 6.63
CA GLY A 45 0.25 -0.66 7.51
C GLY A 45 -0.76 0.49 7.69
N GLY A 46 -2.07 0.27 7.53
CA GLY A 46 -3.13 1.27 7.70
C GLY A 46 -2.89 2.60 6.96
N LEU A 47 -3.22 3.71 7.62
CA LEU A 47 -2.91 5.06 7.12
C LEU A 47 -1.41 5.28 6.89
N PRO A 48 -0.47 4.82 7.75
CA PRO A 48 0.96 4.93 7.49
C PRO A 48 1.40 4.39 6.12
N ARG A 49 0.84 3.27 5.65
CA ARG A 49 1.16 2.72 4.32
C ARG A 49 0.59 3.58 3.18
N VAL A 50 -0.60 4.15 3.37
CA VAL A 50 -1.19 5.10 2.40
C VAL A 50 -0.27 6.32 2.26
N VAL A 51 0.15 6.94 3.36
CA VAL A 51 1.07 8.09 3.34
C VAL A 51 2.39 7.72 2.64
N GLU A 52 2.98 6.58 2.99
CA GLU A 52 4.23 6.12 2.37
C GLU A 52 4.13 5.97 0.85
N LEU A 53 2.99 5.46 0.35
CA LEU A 53 2.72 5.34 -1.09
C LEU A 53 2.48 6.68 -1.77
N PHE A 54 1.69 7.57 -1.18
CA PHE A 54 1.39 8.89 -1.74
C PHE A 54 2.60 9.84 -1.73
N GLU A 55 3.48 9.71 -0.74
CA GLU A 55 4.72 10.48 -0.65
C GLU A 55 5.91 9.82 -1.38
N ALA A 56 5.70 8.69 -2.05
CA ALA A 56 6.73 7.90 -2.74
C ALA A 56 7.96 7.60 -1.85
N ARG A 57 7.71 7.29 -0.58
CA ARG A 57 8.78 7.04 0.40
C ARG A 57 9.30 5.61 0.30
N THR A 58 10.56 5.42 0.67
CA THR A 58 11.16 4.08 0.72
C THR A 58 10.47 3.22 1.78
N PRO A 59 9.92 2.05 1.42
CA PRO A 59 9.28 1.15 2.37
C PRO A 59 10.27 0.59 3.38
N LYS A 60 9.85 0.54 4.65
CA LYS A 60 10.65 -0.07 5.73
C LYS A 60 10.97 -1.56 5.47
N GLY A 61 10.11 -2.24 4.71
CA GLY A 61 10.27 -3.64 4.27
C GLY A 61 10.50 -3.76 2.77
N ALA A 62 11.32 -2.89 2.17
CA ALA A 62 11.60 -2.91 0.74
C ALA A 62 12.08 -4.28 0.26
N ALA A 63 11.44 -4.80 -0.80
CA ALA A 63 11.86 -6.02 -1.46
C ALA A 63 12.92 -5.73 -2.52
N LEU A 64 13.82 -6.68 -2.73
CA LEU A 64 14.75 -6.64 -3.86
C LEU A 64 13.99 -6.96 -5.15
N LEU A 65 14.11 -6.08 -6.15
CA LEU A 65 13.53 -6.29 -7.47
C LEU A 65 14.61 -6.83 -8.41
N ALA A 66 14.24 -7.80 -9.24
CA ALA A 66 15.11 -8.26 -10.33
C ALA A 66 15.31 -7.12 -11.34
N ARG A 67 16.57 -6.83 -11.66
CA ARG A 67 16.93 -5.78 -12.65
C ARG A 67 16.76 -6.23 -14.10
N THR A 68 16.60 -7.52 -14.32
CA THR A 68 16.50 -8.14 -15.65
C THR A 68 15.50 -9.29 -15.61
N SER A 69 14.95 -9.63 -16.76
CA SER A 69 14.09 -10.79 -16.96
C SER A 69 14.90 -12.09 -16.98
N GLY A 70 14.28 -13.20 -16.58
CA GLY A 70 14.92 -14.51 -16.59
C GLY A 70 14.12 -15.54 -15.80
N VAL A 71 14.67 -16.74 -15.67
CA VAL A 71 14.09 -17.84 -14.89
C VAL A 71 14.97 -18.08 -13.68
N ILE A 72 14.39 -18.00 -12.48
CA ILE A 72 15.07 -18.31 -11.22
C ILE A 72 14.56 -19.68 -10.75
N ARG A 73 15.49 -20.52 -10.29
CA ARG A 73 15.18 -21.72 -9.51
C ARG A 73 15.61 -21.45 -8.08
N ILE A 74 14.72 -21.71 -7.14
CA ILE A 74 15.00 -21.59 -5.71
C ILE A 74 15.14 -23.02 -5.20
N ASP A 75 16.34 -23.37 -4.76
CA ASP A 75 16.61 -24.63 -4.09
C ASP A 75 16.70 -24.35 -2.57
N ASP A 76 15.99 -25.14 -1.77
CA ASP A 76 15.94 -24.98 -0.29
C ASP A 76 17.19 -25.57 0.37
N ASP A 77 18.36 -25.04 0.05
CA ASP A 77 19.62 -25.38 0.72
C ASP A 77 19.96 -24.35 1.80
N GLY A 78 19.34 -24.52 2.98
CA GLY A 78 19.85 -23.98 4.24
C GLY A 78 19.66 -22.47 4.47
N ALA A 79 18.98 -22.14 5.56
CA ALA A 79 18.89 -20.79 6.11
C ALA A 79 20.26 -20.10 6.16
N GLY A 80 20.26 -18.82 5.78
CA GLY A 80 21.45 -18.02 5.54
C GLY A 80 22.48 -18.06 6.67
N GLN A 81 23.70 -18.45 6.32
CA GLN A 81 24.91 -18.08 7.02
C GLN A 81 25.73 -17.19 6.09
N GLY A 82 25.38 -15.90 6.08
CA GLY A 82 26.17 -14.85 5.45
C GLY A 82 27.17 -14.27 6.46
N ARG A 83 28.45 -14.45 6.16
CA ARG A 83 29.54 -13.57 6.59
C ARG A 83 29.32 -12.15 6.05
#